data_AF-A0A2E2D8M0-F1
#
_entry.id   AF-A0A2E2D8M0-F1
#
_cell.length_a   1.000
_cell.length_b   1.000
_cell.length_c   1.000
_cell.angle_alpha   90.00
_cell.angle_beta   90.00
_cell.angle_gamma   90.00
#
_symmetry.space_group_name_H-M   'P 1'
#
loop_
_entity.id
_entity.type
_entity.pdbx_description
1 polymer ?
#
loop_
_entity_poly.entity_id
_entity_poly.type
_entity_poly.pdbx_seq_one_letter_code
_entity_poly.pdbx_strand_id
1 'polypeptide(L)'
;MLKLLLPVVLFSLSSVNTHASDIRKENLGNVEGVMATAHGYWKGDQIFFRHDESLYKIMLSAYTNTGAFDADMPLQVNMSGKKNTLCSTYFLDKDYSYDEMKAFAEQYSRSKVRLLNVHQVYLNNKRLHCTFTDFDVLATRQELAEQREKEKQKVIQEREGFSFEGDLDVQVPYLTLRFKGVNTPRVLDGEITTETLHHYCGNTIPYTQAMKKEQLLEIRQGLKQSGGKAKLNKLKISSGKCTVEEVVPVG
;
A
#
# COMPACT_ATOMS: atom_id res chain seq x y z
N MET A 1 18.25 63.34 -51.74
CA MET A 1 16.84 63.15 -51.34
C MET A 1 16.56 61.65 -51.37
N LEU A 2 16.45 61.02 -50.19
CA LEU A 2 15.21 60.49 -49.57
C LEU A 2 14.89 59.06 -50.12
N LYS A 3 15.19 57.99 -49.35
CA LYS A 3 14.25 57.11 -48.58
C LYS A 3 13.24 56.38 -49.49
N LEU A 4 12.81 55.12 -49.35
CA LEU A 4 12.85 54.10 -48.29
C LEU A 4 12.26 52.79 -48.90
N LEU A 5 12.77 51.63 -48.46
CA LEU A 5 12.09 50.34 -48.16
C LEU A 5 11.15 49.62 -49.15
N LEU A 6 11.49 48.35 -49.39
CA LEU A 6 10.63 47.24 -49.83
C LEU A 6 9.39 47.03 -48.95
N PRO A 7 8.31 46.43 -49.47
CA PRO A 7 7.49 45.48 -48.75
C PRO A 7 7.73 44.06 -49.29
N VAL A 8 8.41 43.25 -48.48
CA VAL A 8 8.30 41.79 -48.56
C VAL A 8 6.90 41.46 -48.02
N VAL A 9 5.98 41.10 -48.91
CA VAL A 9 4.68 40.56 -48.51
C VAL A 9 4.91 39.15 -48.01
N LEU A 10 5.11 39.01 -46.70
CA LEU A 10 4.97 37.74 -46.00
C LEU A 10 3.51 37.29 -46.15
N PHE A 11 3.28 36.26 -46.95
CA PHE A 11 2.10 35.43 -46.82
C PHE A 11 2.19 34.67 -45.51
N SER A 12 1.61 35.24 -44.45
CA SER A 12 1.37 34.53 -43.20
C SER A 12 0.34 33.42 -43.47
N LEU A 13 0.82 32.18 -43.54
CA LEU A 13 -0.01 30.99 -43.35
C LEU A 13 -0.56 31.06 -41.92
N SER A 14 -1.75 31.61 -41.75
CA SER A 14 -2.54 31.43 -40.54
C SER A 14 -3.01 29.97 -40.51
N SER A 15 -2.16 29.09 -39.98
CA SER A 15 -2.62 27.81 -39.45
C SER A 15 -3.59 28.12 -38.31
N VAL A 16 -4.86 27.83 -38.58
CA VAL A 16 -5.94 27.81 -37.59
C VAL A 16 -5.54 26.80 -36.51
N ASN A 17 -5.04 27.29 -35.38
CA ASN A 17 -4.84 26.48 -34.17
C ASN A 17 -6.22 26.12 -33.62
N THR A 18 -6.74 24.99 -34.05
CA THR A 18 -7.87 24.31 -33.42
C THR A 18 -7.46 23.90 -31.99
N HIS A 19 -8.07 24.56 -31.00
CA HIS A 19 -8.05 24.25 -29.57
C HIS A 19 -6.68 24.05 -28.92
N ALA A 20 -5.97 25.14 -28.59
CA ALA A 20 -4.99 25.10 -27.51
C ALA A 20 -5.75 24.78 -26.22
N SER A 21 -5.64 23.54 -25.74
CA SER A 21 -6.11 23.17 -24.42
C SER A 21 -5.29 23.93 -23.39
N ASP A 22 -5.92 24.74 -22.54
CA ASP A 22 -5.22 25.43 -21.45
C ASP A 22 -4.67 24.38 -20.46
N ILE A 23 -3.37 24.10 -20.58
CA ILE A 23 -2.65 23.22 -19.64
C ILE A 23 -2.30 24.05 -18.42
N ARG A 24 -2.90 23.71 -17.28
CA ARG A 24 -2.54 24.30 -15.98
C ARG A 24 -1.72 23.28 -15.19
N LYS A 25 -0.62 23.74 -14.59
CA LYS A 25 0.19 22.97 -13.64
C LYS A 25 0.05 23.54 -12.23
N GLU A 26 -0.28 22.69 -11.27
CA GLU A 26 -0.36 23.03 -9.85
C GLU A 26 0.80 22.36 -9.10
N ASN A 27 1.60 23.14 -8.39
CA ASN A 27 2.74 22.61 -7.65
C ASN A 27 2.27 21.93 -6.35
N LEU A 28 2.64 20.66 -6.19
CA LEU A 28 2.36 19.85 -5.00
C LEU A 28 3.57 19.72 -4.07
N GLY A 29 4.71 20.30 -4.44
CA GLY A 29 5.98 20.18 -3.72
C GLY A 29 6.60 18.80 -3.89
N ASN A 30 7.21 18.28 -2.84
CA ASN A 30 7.85 16.96 -2.87
C ASN A 30 6.91 15.87 -2.35
N VAL A 31 6.96 14.68 -2.95
CA VAL A 31 6.10 13.55 -2.56
C VAL A 31 6.95 12.36 -2.16
N GLU A 32 6.78 11.89 -0.93
CA GLU A 32 7.42 10.68 -0.44
C GLU A 32 6.50 9.46 -0.49
N GLY A 33 7.10 8.31 -0.75
CA GLY A 33 6.41 7.02 -0.70
C GLY A 33 7.31 5.88 -1.14
N VAL A 34 6.71 4.71 -1.32
CA VAL A 34 7.39 3.53 -1.86
C VAL A 34 7.07 3.42 -3.34
N MET A 35 8.11 3.42 -4.17
CA MET A 35 8.00 3.32 -5.61
C MET A 35 7.51 1.94 -6.01
N ALA A 36 6.52 1.91 -6.90
CA ALA A 36 6.02 0.72 -7.55
C ALA A 36 6.20 0.87 -9.06
N THR A 37 6.49 -0.25 -9.72
CA THR A 37 6.48 -0.31 -11.18
C THR A 37 5.05 -0.10 -11.70
N ALA A 38 4.90 0.67 -12.77
CA ALA A 38 3.60 0.89 -13.40
C ALA A 38 3.16 -0.27 -14.30
N HIS A 39 4.12 -1.00 -14.88
CA HIS A 39 3.89 -1.99 -15.95
C HIS A 39 4.39 -3.39 -15.61
N GLY A 40 4.80 -3.60 -14.36
CA GLY A 40 5.29 -4.88 -13.87
C GLY A 40 4.68 -5.27 -12.54
N TYR A 41 5.02 -6.47 -12.10
CA TYR A 41 4.70 -6.96 -10.77
C TYR A 41 5.86 -7.78 -10.25
N TRP A 42 6.01 -7.79 -8.93
CA TRP A 42 7.04 -8.60 -8.28
C TRP A 42 6.52 -10.00 -8.01
N LYS A 43 7.37 -11.01 -8.27
CA LYS A 43 7.18 -12.39 -7.83
C LYS A 43 8.50 -12.87 -7.24
N GLY A 44 8.53 -13.05 -5.91
CA GLY A 44 9.78 -13.22 -5.17
C GLY A 44 10.67 -11.98 -5.30
N ASP A 45 11.92 -12.21 -5.71
CA ASP A 45 12.98 -11.20 -5.86
C ASP A 45 13.19 -10.73 -7.30
N GLN A 46 12.26 -11.08 -8.19
CA GLN A 46 12.28 -10.66 -9.59
C GLN A 46 11.02 -9.86 -9.94
N ILE A 47 11.19 -8.92 -10.87
CA ILE A 47 10.10 -8.16 -11.47
C ILE A 47 9.76 -8.77 -12.83
N PHE A 48 8.46 -8.90 -13.09
CA PHE A 48 7.92 -9.42 -14.33
C PHE A 48 7.10 -8.33 -15.01
N PHE A 49 7.44 -8.01 -16.25
CA PHE A 49 6.74 -7.02 -17.06
C PHE A 49 5.62 -7.71 -17.86
N ARG A 50 4.44 -7.10 -17.88
CA ARG A 50 3.24 -7.70 -18.51
C ARG A 50 3.11 -7.43 -19.99
N HIS A 51 3.85 -6.46 -20.49
CA HIS A 51 3.66 -5.85 -21.80
C HIS A 51 5.00 -5.79 -22.51
N ASP A 52 5.05 -6.09 -23.80
CA ASP A 52 6.21 -5.78 -24.64
C ASP A 52 6.31 -4.26 -24.92
N GLU A 53 7.36 -3.84 -25.63
CA GLU A 53 7.58 -2.44 -25.98
C GLU A 53 6.41 -1.83 -26.78
N SER A 54 5.82 -2.59 -27.71
CA SER A 54 4.75 -2.09 -28.57
C SER A 54 3.50 -1.76 -27.75
N LEU A 55 3.13 -2.64 -26.83
CA LEU A 55 1.99 -2.45 -25.95
C LEU A 55 2.27 -1.38 -24.90
N TYR A 56 3.51 -1.25 -24.43
CA TYR A 56 3.93 -0.14 -23.56
C TYR A 56 3.75 1.21 -24.23
N LYS A 57 4.22 1.36 -25.48
CA LYS A 57 4.03 2.58 -26.28
C LYS A 57 2.56 2.92 -26.48
N ILE A 58 1.73 1.92 -26.79
CA ILE A 58 0.28 2.12 -26.94
C ILE A 58 -0.34 2.66 -25.64
N MET A 59 0.02 2.11 -24.48
CA MET A 59 -0.50 2.59 -23.20
C MET A 59 -0.03 4.01 -22.87
N LEU A 60 1.23 4.34 -23.17
CA LEU A 60 1.76 5.69 -22.97
C LEU A 60 1.08 6.73 -23.88
N SER A 61 0.69 6.34 -25.09
CA SER A 61 0.05 7.26 -26.05
C SER A 61 -1.22 7.92 -25.51
N ALA A 62 -1.95 7.25 -24.61
CA ALA A 62 -3.11 7.82 -23.94
C ALA A 62 -2.76 9.05 -23.06
N TYR A 63 -1.50 9.16 -22.66
CA TYR A 63 -0.97 10.28 -21.87
C TYR A 63 -0.21 11.28 -22.76
N THR A 64 0.67 10.82 -23.66
CA THR A 64 1.52 11.72 -24.46
C THR A 64 0.75 12.46 -25.55
N ASN A 65 -0.31 11.87 -26.11
CA ASN A 65 -1.18 12.53 -27.10
C ASN A 65 -1.97 13.74 -26.55
N THR A 66 -1.84 14.05 -25.27
CA THR A 66 -2.51 15.18 -24.62
C THR A 66 -1.73 16.49 -24.75
N GLY A 67 -0.48 16.44 -25.21
CA GLY A 67 0.42 17.61 -25.28
C GLY A 67 0.97 18.07 -23.92
N ALA A 68 0.76 17.28 -22.86
CA ALA A 68 1.21 17.59 -21.52
C ALA A 68 2.67 17.17 -21.23
N PHE A 69 3.23 16.37 -22.12
CA PHE A 69 4.60 15.84 -22.09
C PHE A 69 5.31 16.25 -23.36
N ASP A 70 6.59 16.61 -23.22
CA ASP A 70 7.48 16.79 -24.36
C ASP A 70 8.06 15.43 -24.82
N ALA A 71 8.17 14.46 -23.91
CA ALA A 71 8.66 13.12 -24.18
C ALA A 71 7.61 12.21 -24.82
N ASP A 72 8.02 11.41 -25.80
CA ASP A 72 7.21 10.37 -26.43
C ASP A 72 7.08 9.13 -25.53
N MET A 73 8.12 8.86 -24.74
CA MET A 73 8.17 7.75 -23.79
C MET A 73 8.56 8.21 -22.38
N PRO A 74 7.68 8.96 -21.67
CA PRO A 74 7.97 9.39 -20.32
C PRO A 74 8.02 8.21 -19.35
N LEU A 75 8.94 8.27 -18.38
CA LEU A 75 9.02 7.25 -17.35
C LEU A 75 7.81 7.34 -16.43
N GLN A 76 7.03 6.26 -16.39
CA GLN A 76 5.84 6.14 -15.56
C GLN A 76 6.13 5.33 -14.29
N VAL A 77 5.83 5.92 -13.12
CA VAL A 77 5.98 5.27 -11.82
C VAL A 77 4.69 5.35 -11.00
N ASN A 78 4.45 4.35 -10.17
CA ASN A 78 3.38 4.36 -9.18
C ASN A 78 3.97 4.58 -7.79
N MET A 79 3.22 5.21 -6.89
CA MET A 79 3.66 5.44 -5.51
C MET A 79 2.63 4.91 -4.51
N SER A 80 3.10 4.14 -3.53
CA SER A 80 2.33 3.59 -2.41
C SER A 80 2.82 4.15 -1.07
N GLY A 81 2.02 4.02 0.00
CA GLY A 81 2.43 4.47 1.35
C GLY A 81 2.57 5.98 1.53
N LYS A 82 2.04 6.78 0.59
CA LYS A 82 2.04 8.25 0.61
C LYS A 82 0.93 8.80 1.52
N LYS A 83 1.21 9.92 2.19
CA LYS A 83 0.27 10.60 3.10
C LYS A 83 -0.78 11.47 2.40
N ASN A 84 -0.72 11.64 1.07
CA ASN A 84 -1.67 12.47 0.33
C ASN A 84 -1.99 11.86 -1.05
N THR A 85 -3.26 11.70 -1.40
CA THR A 85 -3.76 10.80 -2.47
C THR A 85 -4.04 11.48 -3.81
N LEU A 86 -3.45 12.66 -4.07
CA LEU A 86 -3.81 13.45 -5.26
C LEU A 86 -3.42 12.82 -6.60
N CYS A 87 -2.46 11.89 -6.64
CA CYS A 87 -2.13 11.13 -7.86
C CYS A 87 -1.76 9.69 -7.51
N SER A 88 -2.24 8.70 -8.27
CA SER A 88 -1.79 7.31 -8.16
C SER A 88 -0.49 7.06 -8.92
N THR A 89 -0.33 7.78 -10.03
CA THR A 89 0.69 7.58 -11.06
C THR A 89 1.39 8.91 -11.35
N TYR A 90 2.70 8.85 -11.54
CA TYR A 90 3.57 9.98 -11.75
C TYR A 90 4.44 9.74 -12.98
N PHE A 91 4.79 10.82 -13.67
CA PHE A 91 5.54 10.77 -14.91
C PHE A 91 6.76 11.70 -14.83
N LEU A 92 7.92 11.20 -15.25
CA LEU A 92 9.09 12.03 -15.51
C LEU A 92 9.12 12.33 -17.00
N ASP A 93 9.04 13.61 -17.34
CA ASP A 93 8.96 14.10 -18.72
C ASP A 93 10.35 14.12 -19.37
N LYS A 94 10.85 12.92 -19.63
CA LYS A 94 12.11 12.63 -20.32
C LYS A 94 11.92 11.33 -21.05
N ASP A 95 12.49 11.20 -22.25
CA ASP A 95 12.41 9.94 -22.99
C ASP A 95 13.21 8.83 -22.32
N TYR A 96 12.54 7.70 -22.10
CA TYR A 96 13.13 6.44 -21.68
C TYR A 96 12.80 5.38 -22.73
N SER A 97 13.83 4.67 -23.19
CA SER A 97 13.60 3.42 -23.90
C SER A 97 12.89 2.42 -23.00
N TYR A 98 12.25 1.42 -23.61
CA TYR A 98 11.57 0.37 -22.87
C TYR A 98 12.53 -0.42 -21.96
N ASP A 99 13.78 -0.64 -22.40
CA ASP A 99 14.81 -1.31 -21.59
C ASP A 99 15.31 -0.42 -20.45
N GLU A 100 15.47 0.90 -20.66
CA GLU A 100 15.80 1.82 -19.57
C GLU A 100 14.70 1.89 -18.52
N MET A 101 13.42 1.87 -18.94
CA MET A 101 12.29 1.78 -18.01
C MET A 101 12.33 0.49 -17.19
N LYS A 102 12.67 -0.64 -17.81
CA LYS A 102 12.83 -1.91 -17.09
C LYS A 102 13.96 -1.86 -16.07
N ALA A 103 15.15 -1.44 -16.50
CA ALA A 103 16.32 -1.30 -15.64
C ALA A 103 16.03 -0.37 -14.46
N PHE A 104 15.34 0.74 -14.72
CA PHE A 104 14.88 1.66 -13.68
C PHE A 104 13.95 0.97 -12.68
N ALA A 105 12.95 0.23 -13.15
CA ALA A 105 12.02 -0.47 -12.28
C ALA A 105 12.70 -1.59 -11.47
N GLU A 106 13.65 -2.30 -12.05
CA GLU A 106 14.47 -3.31 -11.36
C GLU A 106 15.31 -2.69 -10.23
N GLN A 107 15.91 -1.53 -10.50
CA GLN A 107 16.78 -0.86 -9.55
C GLN A 107 16.02 -0.18 -8.41
N TYR A 108 14.92 0.52 -8.71
CA TYR A 108 14.30 1.44 -7.76
C TYR A 108 12.94 1.00 -7.24
N SER A 109 12.25 0.04 -7.87
CA SER A 109 10.95 -0.36 -7.33
C SER A 109 11.08 -1.08 -5.98
N ARG A 110 10.07 -0.88 -5.13
CA ARG A 110 10.05 -1.17 -3.69
C ARG A 110 11.00 -0.34 -2.83
N SER A 111 11.79 0.57 -3.40
CA SER A 111 12.55 1.55 -2.61
C SER A 111 11.66 2.69 -2.14
N LYS A 112 12.00 3.27 -0.98
CA LYS A 112 11.39 4.51 -0.50
C LYS A 112 12.10 5.66 -1.19
N VAL A 113 11.32 6.52 -1.83
CA VAL A 113 11.83 7.65 -2.61
C VAL A 113 11.08 8.92 -2.27
N ARG A 114 11.69 10.05 -2.63
CA ARG A 114 11.08 11.38 -2.67
C ARG A 114 11.08 11.87 -4.10
N LEU A 115 9.90 12.05 -4.70
CA LEU A 115 9.76 12.72 -5.99
C LEU A 115 9.88 14.23 -5.79
N LEU A 116 10.68 14.88 -6.63
CA LEU A 116 11.02 16.31 -6.54
C LEU A 116 10.18 17.15 -7.50
N ASN A 117 9.71 18.30 -7.00
CA ASN A 117 8.91 19.29 -7.73
C ASN A 117 7.72 18.66 -8.47
N VAL A 118 6.90 17.92 -7.72
CA VAL A 118 5.71 17.28 -8.26
C VAL A 118 4.69 18.33 -8.68
N HIS A 119 4.19 18.22 -9.90
CA HIS A 119 3.12 19.06 -10.42
C HIS A 119 1.92 18.21 -10.82
N GLN A 120 0.73 18.67 -10.46
CA GLN A 120 -0.51 18.13 -10.98
C GLN A 120 -0.88 18.87 -12.28
N VAL A 121 -1.10 18.12 -13.35
CA VAL A 121 -1.40 18.68 -14.67
C VAL A 121 -2.89 18.53 -14.97
N TYR A 122 -3.50 19.62 -15.43
CA TYR A 122 -4.91 19.71 -15.78
C TYR A 122 -5.08 20.06 -17.26
N LEU A 123 -6.04 19.41 -17.90
CA LEU A 123 -6.51 19.71 -19.26
C LEU A 123 -7.98 20.14 -19.16
N ASN A 124 -8.33 21.35 -19.59
CA ASN A 124 -9.71 21.87 -19.51
C ASN A 124 -10.34 21.67 -18.11
N ASN A 125 -9.59 21.95 -17.03
CA ASN A 125 -9.96 21.77 -15.63
C ASN A 125 -10.21 20.31 -15.16
N LYS A 126 -9.89 19.30 -15.97
CA LYS A 126 -9.87 17.89 -15.54
C LYS A 126 -8.45 17.46 -15.18
N ARG A 127 -8.27 16.83 -14.02
CA ARG A 127 -6.97 16.25 -13.61
C ARG A 127 -6.59 15.17 -14.62
N LEU A 128 -5.40 15.29 -15.20
CA LEU A 128 -4.92 14.38 -16.22
C LEU A 128 -3.88 13.41 -15.65
N HIS A 129 -2.86 13.91 -14.95
CA HIS A 129 -1.79 13.13 -14.32
C HIS A 129 -0.93 14.00 -13.37
N CYS A 130 0.07 13.40 -12.73
CA CYS A 130 1.14 14.12 -12.04
C CYS A 130 2.47 13.95 -12.77
N THR A 131 3.26 15.03 -12.80
CA THR A 131 4.64 15.01 -13.27
C THR A 131 5.61 15.30 -12.14
N PHE A 132 6.86 14.88 -12.29
CA PHE A 132 7.95 15.21 -11.38
C PHE A 132 9.24 15.48 -12.18
N THR A 133 10.22 16.09 -11.54
CA THR A 133 11.47 16.53 -12.22
C THR A 133 12.65 15.62 -11.95
N ASP A 134 12.71 15.05 -10.75
CA ASP A 134 13.76 14.12 -10.33
C ASP A 134 13.31 13.37 -9.06
N PHE A 135 14.14 12.47 -8.52
CA PHE A 135 13.84 11.78 -7.28
C PHE A 135 15.09 11.45 -6.44
N ASP A 136 14.91 11.50 -5.12
CA ASP A 136 15.91 11.00 -4.16
C ASP A 136 15.54 9.59 -3.69
N VAL A 137 16.53 8.72 -3.54
CA VAL A 137 16.36 7.45 -2.81
C VAL A 137 16.55 7.70 -1.32
N LEU A 138 15.49 7.49 -0.55
CA LEU A 138 15.50 7.66 0.91
C LEU A 138 15.84 6.37 1.65
N ALA A 139 15.46 5.22 1.08
CA ALA A 139 15.85 3.90 1.54
C ALA A 139 15.70 2.91 0.38
N THR A 140 16.70 2.07 0.17
CA THR A 140 16.67 1.00 -0.82
C THR A 140 15.68 -0.10 -0.43
N ARG A 141 15.28 -0.90 -1.42
CA ARG A 141 14.51 -2.13 -1.21
C ARG A 141 15.12 -3.04 -0.12
N GLN A 142 16.45 -3.18 -0.12
CA GLN A 142 17.14 -4.06 0.83
C GLN A 142 17.07 -3.49 2.25
N GLU A 143 17.37 -2.20 2.44
CA GLU A 143 17.29 -1.55 3.75
C GLU A 143 15.86 -1.64 4.33
N LEU A 144 14.84 -1.46 3.50
CA LEU A 144 13.45 -1.62 3.94
C LEU A 144 13.10 -3.07 4.30
N ALA A 145 13.65 -4.06 3.59
CA ALA A 145 13.47 -5.46 3.92
C ALA A 145 14.14 -5.79 5.27
N GLU A 146 15.38 -5.33 5.46
CA GLU A 146 16.12 -5.51 6.70
C GLU A 146 15.46 -4.81 7.89
N GLN A 147 14.94 -3.60 7.70
CA GLN A 147 14.17 -2.90 8.74
C GLN A 147 12.92 -3.70 9.14
N ARG A 148 12.17 -4.23 8.16
CA ARG A 148 11.00 -5.07 8.44
C ARG A 148 11.38 -6.36 9.17
N GLU A 149 12.48 -7.00 8.80
CA GLU A 149 12.94 -8.20 9.51
C GLU A 149 13.43 -7.87 10.92
N LYS A 150 14.13 -6.75 11.13
CA LYS A 150 14.52 -6.28 12.46
C LYS A 150 13.31 -5.94 13.33
N GLU A 151 12.30 -5.27 12.79
CA GLU A 151 11.04 -4.99 13.49
C GLU A 151 10.31 -6.28 13.83
N LYS A 152 10.22 -7.24 12.91
CA LYS A 152 9.66 -8.57 13.18
C LYS A 152 10.43 -9.30 14.27
N GLN A 153 11.77 -9.32 14.21
CA GLN A 153 12.60 -9.96 15.21
C GLN A 153 12.47 -9.29 16.57
N LYS A 154 12.39 -7.97 16.63
CA LYS A 154 12.14 -7.23 17.88
C LYS A 154 10.77 -7.60 18.47
N VAL A 155 9.73 -7.63 17.64
CA VAL A 155 8.39 -8.08 18.07
C VAL A 155 8.42 -9.54 18.51
N ILE A 156 9.18 -10.42 17.85
CA ILE A 156 9.34 -11.82 18.26
C ILE A 156 10.06 -11.91 19.62
N GLN A 157 11.17 -11.17 19.81
CA GLN A 157 11.91 -11.15 21.08
C GLN A 157 11.06 -10.61 22.23
N GLU A 158 10.31 -9.53 22.02
CA GLU A 158 9.35 -9.01 23.00
C GLU A 158 8.26 -10.05 23.32
N ARG A 159 7.82 -10.83 22.31
CA ARG A 159 6.85 -11.92 22.45
C ARG A 159 7.38 -13.19 23.08
N GLU A 160 8.68 -13.44 23.04
CA GLU A 160 9.31 -14.62 23.64
C GLU A 160 9.59 -14.43 25.14
N GLY A 161 9.76 -13.18 25.59
CA GLY A 161 10.00 -12.87 27.01
C GLY A 161 8.75 -12.94 27.91
N PHE A 162 7.56 -13.01 27.32
CA PHE A 162 6.30 -13.06 28.06
C PHE A 162 5.68 -14.46 28.01
N SER A 163 5.34 -14.97 29.18
CA SER A 163 4.59 -16.21 29.34
C SER A 163 3.40 -16.00 30.26
N PHE A 164 2.24 -16.51 29.86
CA PHE A 164 1.05 -16.59 30.71
C PHE A 164 0.45 -17.98 30.56
N GLU A 165 0.12 -18.63 31.67
CA GLU A 165 -0.64 -19.86 31.69
C GLU A 165 -1.68 -19.77 32.80
N GLY A 166 -2.95 -19.80 32.43
CA GLY A 166 -4.03 -19.67 33.40
C GLY A 166 -5.38 -19.52 32.75
N ASP A 167 -6.38 -19.30 33.58
CA ASP A 167 -7.71 -18.99 33.10
C ASP A 167 -7.94 -17.48 33.03
N LEU A 168 -8.83 -17.03 32.15
CA LEU A 168 -9.10 -15.61 31.96
C LEU A 168 -10.59 -15.34 31.75
N ASP A 169 -11.16 -14.44 32.55
CA ASP A 169 -12.54 -14.01 32.37
C ASP A 169 -12.63 -12.91 31.33
N VAL A 170 -13.48 -13.12 30.33
CA VAL A 170 -13.48 -12.34 29.11
C VAL A 170 -14.89 -12.09 28.58
N GLN A 171 -14.99 -11.05 27.77
CA GLN A 171 -16.13 -10.74 26.94
C GLN A 171 -15.80 -11.18 25.50
N VAL A 172 -16.40 -12.28 25.06
CA VAL A 172 -16.28 -12.80 23.70
C VAL A 172 -17.35 -12.14 22.83
N PRO A 173 -16.98 -11.24 21.89
CA PRO A 173 -17.97 -10.54 21.08
C PRO A 173 -18.70 -11.49 20.12
N TYR A 174 -17.98 -12.49 19.60
CA TYR A 174 -18.53 -13.44 18.65
C TYR A 174 -17.63 -14.68 18.49
N LEU A 175 -18.25 -15.85 18.39
CA LEU A 175 -17.59 -17.11 18.05
C LEU A 175 -18.07 -17.58 16.67
N THR A 176 -17.12 -17.87 15.79
CA THR A 176 -17.40 -18.25 14.40
C THR A 176 -17.16 -19.75 14.21
N LEU A 177 -18.11 -20.39 13.52
CA LEU A 177 -18.04 -21.82 13.22
C LEU A 177 -17.00 -22.18 12.16
N ARG A 178 -16.37 -21.17 11.52
CA ARG A 178 -15.39 -21.35 10.45
C ARG A 178 -13.95 -21.28 10.95
N PHE A 179 -13.70 -20.65 12.10
CA PHE A 179 -12.34 -20.53 12.64
C PHE A 179 -12.08 -21.61 13.68
N LYS A 180 -10.86 -22.16 13.66
CA LYS A 180 -10.35 -23.11 14.65
C LYS A 180 -9.96 -22.42 15.96
N GLY A 181 -10.66 -21.35 16.34
CA GLY A 181 -10.28 -20.48 17.44
C GLY A 181 -11.32 -19.42 17.76
N VAL A 182 -11.03 -18.64 18.79
CA VAL A 182 -11.86 -17.53 19.28
C VAL A 182 -11.21 -16.21 18.86
N ASN A 183 -12.00 -15.28 18.34
CA ASN A 183 -11.51 -13.93 18.11
C ASN A 183 -11.07 -13.32 19.43
N THR A 184 -9.90 -12.68 19.46
CA THR A 184 -9.31 -12.19 20.70
C THR A 184 -10.32 -11.38 21.49
N PRO A 185 -10.71 -11.85 22.69
CA PRO A 185 -11.80 -11.26 23.42
C PRO A 185 -11.30 -10.06 24.25
N ARG A 186 -12.24 -9.29 24.80
CA ARG A 186 -11.92 -8.25 25.77
C ARG A 186 -11.79 -8.89 27.15
N VAL A 187 -10.70 -8.64 27.86
CA VAL A 187 -10.54 -9.11 29.24
C VAL A 187 -11.48 -8.34 30.16
N LEU A 188 -12.22 -9.07 31.00
CA LEU A 188 -13.10 -8.52 32.02
C LEU A 188 -12.37 -8.44 33.36
N ASP A 189 -11.67 -9.51 33.73
CA ASP A 189 -10.88 -9.62 34.95
C ASP A 189 -9.76 -10.64 34.77
N GLY A 190 -8.65 -10.46 35.48
CA GLY A 190 -7.50 -11.36 35.46
C GLY A 190 -6.14 -10.66 35.47
N GLU A 191 -5.08 -11.47 35.39
CA GLU A 191 -3.68 -11.01 35.56
C GLU A 191 -3.14 -10.21 34.36
N ILE A 192 -3.83 -10.25 33.21
CA ILE A 192 -3.38 -9.60 31.97
C ILE A 192 -4.47 -8.70 31.39
N THR A 193 -4.08 -7.63 30.71
CA THR A 193 -5.05 -6.69 30.13
C THR A 193 -5.51 -7.12 28.73
N THR A 194 -6.55 -6.44 28.21
CA THR A 194 -7.00 -6.64 26.82
C THR A 194 -5.90 -6.29 25.82
N GLU A 195 -5.14 -5.22 26.06
CA GLU A 195 -4.02 -4.79 25.23
C GLU A 195 -2.92 -5.84 25.23
N THR A 196 -2.61 -6.40 26.41
CA THR A 196 -1.62 -7.49 26.57
C THR A 196 -2.06 -8.70 25.75
N LEU A 197 -3.30 -9.16 25.93
CA LEU A 197 -3.83 -10.30 25.20
C LEU A 197 -3.79 -10.09 23.67
N HIS A 198 -4.20 -8.92 23.18
CA HIS A 198 -4.13 -8.58 21.75
C HIS A 198 -2.70 -8.49 21.23
N HIS A 199 -1.78 -7.94 22.02
CA HIS A 199 -0.38 -7.80 21.62
C HIS A 199 0.27 -9.16 21.36
N TYR A 200 0.03 -10.15 22.22
CA TYR A 200 0.64 -11.48 22.11
C TYR A 200 -0.16 -12.44 21.21
N CYS A 201 -1.49 -12.37 21.22
CA CYS A 201 -2.35 -13.32 20.50
C CYS A 201 -2.86 -12.83 19.13
N GLY A 202 -2.64 -11.56 18.80
CA GLY A 202 -3.19 -10.96 17.58
C GLY A 202 -4.72 -10.94 17.63
N ASN A 203 -5.37 -11.33 16.54
CA ASN A 203 -6.84 -11.24 16.38
C ASN A 203 -7.57 -12.56 16.66
N THR A 204 -6.87 -13.68 16.81
CA THR A 204 -7.49 -14.99 16.98
C THR A 204 -6.63 -15.90 17.85
N ILE A 205 -7.25 -16.47 18.89
CA ILE A 205 -6.66 -17.47 19.77
C ILE A 205 -7.12 -18.86 19.30
N PRO A 206 -6.25 -19.70 18.72
CA PRO A 206 -6.60 -21.05 18.31
C PRO A 206 -6.90 -21.97 19.50
N TYR A 207 -7.76 -22.96 19.28
CA TYR A 207 -7.95 -24.05 20.23
C TYR A 207 -6.76 -25.00 20.22
N THR A 208 -6.41 -25.58 21.37
CA THR A 208 -5.37 -26.64 21.46
C THR A 208 -5.76 -27.88 20.66
N GLN A 209 -7.05 -28.17 20.57
CA GLN A 209 -7.61 -29.28 19.80
C GLN A 209 -8.73 -28.81 18.88
N ALA A 210 -8.92 -29.51 17.76
CA ALA A 210 -10.02 -29.21 16.85
C ALA A 210 -11.36 -29.52 17.53
N MET A 211 -12.13 -28.47 17.82
CA MET A 211 -13.49 -28.57 18.35
C MET A 211 -14.44 -29.15 17.30
N LYS A 212 -15.35 -30.03 17.73
CA LYS A 212 -16.45 -30.51 16.88
C LYS A 212 -17.46 -29.38 16.66
N LYS A 213 -18.20 -29.45 15.56
CA LYS A 213 -19.20 -28.42 15.20
C LYS A 213 -20.28 -28.27 16.27
N GLU A 214 -20.69 -29.38 16.87
CA GLU A 214 -21.72 -29.45 17.89
C GLU A 214 -21.28 -28.70 19.15
N GLN A 215 -20.04 -28.90 19.60
CA GLN A 215 -19.45 -28.19 20.74
C GLN A 215 -19.37 -26.67 20.49
N LEU A 216 -18.97 -26.26 19.28
CA LEU A 216 -18.93 -24.83 18.93
C LEU A 216 -20.33 -24.20 18.92
N LEU A 217 -21.37 -24.96 18.55
CA LEU A 217 -22.76 -24.51 18.59
C LEU A 217 -23.25 -24.33 20.02
N GLU A 218 -22.94 -25.27 20.91
CA GLU A 218 -23.26 -25.20 22.33
C GLU A 218 -22.62 -23.98 22.99
N ILE A 219 -21.31 -23.77 22.78
CA ILE A 219 -20.60 -22.59 23.30
C ILE A 219 -21.24 -21.32 22.75
N ARG A 220 -21.55 -21.26 21.45
CA ARG A 220 -22.18 -20.07 20.84
C ARG A 220 -23.56 -19.79 21.44
N GLN A 221 -24.34 -20.82 21.76
CA GLN A 221 -25.63 -20.66 22.41
C GLN A 221 -25.47 -20.16 23.85
N GLY A 222 -24.55 -20.75 24.61
CA GLY A 222 -24.25 -20.27 25.96
C GLY A 222 -23.74 -18.84 25.98
N LEU A 223 -22.87 -18.43 25.04
CA LEU A 223 -22.42 -17.05 24.89
C LEU A 223 -23.57 -16.08 24.62
N LYS A 224 -24.59 -16.48 23.84
CA LYS A 224 -25.77 -15.63 23.65
C LYS A 224 -26.55 -15.44 24.94
N GLN A 225 -26.65 -16.48 25.76
CA GLN A 225 -27.37 -16.44 27.04
C GLN A 225 -26.61 -15.63 28.10
N SER A 226 -25.28 -15.71 28.13
CA SER A 226 -24.43 -14.97 29.06
C SER A 226 -24.14 -13.52 28.65
N GLY A 227 -24.73 -13.05 27.54
CA GLY A 227 -24.40 -11.73 26.98
C GLY A 227 -22.95 -11.63 26.48
N GLY A 228 -22.34 -12.77 26.14
CA GLY A 228 -20.97 -12.90 25.62
C GLY A 228 -19.89 -13.05 26.69
N LYS A 229 -20.27 -13.13 27.97
CA LYS A 229 -19.32 -13.41 29.06
C LYS A 229 -18.88 -14.87 29.02
N ALA A 230 -17.59 -15.09 29.15
CA ALA A 230 -16.99 -16.41 29.10
C ALA A 230 -15.70 -16.47 29.91
N LYS A 231 -15.27 -17.67 30.22
CA LYS A 231 -13.95 -17.99 30.75
C LYS A 231 -13.14 -18.71 29.68
N LEU A 232 -11.96 -18.19 29.37
CA LEU A 232 -10.95 -18.90 28.59
C LEU A 232 -10.23 -19.86 29.55
N ASN A 233 -10.47 -21.16 29.41
CA ASN A 233 -9.81 -22.15 30.25
C ASN A 233 -8.45 -22.54 29.69
N LYS A 234 -7.44 -22.55 30.56
CA LYS A 234 -6.05 -22.91 30.25
C LYS A 234 -5.53 -22.17 29.01
N LEU A 235 -5.72 -20.85 29.02
CA LEU A 235 -5.07 -19.97 28.06
C LEU A 235 -3.55 -20.09 28.30
N LYS A 236 -2.82 -20.44 27.24
CA LYS A 236 -1.37 -20.46 27.21
C LYS A 236 -0.88 -19.43 26.21
N ILE A 237 -0.05 -18.51 26.68
CA ILE A 237 0.70 -17.54 25.89
C ILE A 237 2.17 -17.88 26.11
N SER A 238 2.86 -18.34 25.08
CA SER A 238 4.30 -18.61 25.16
C SER A 238 4.93 -18.52 23.77
N SER A 239 6.12 -17.92 23.69
CA SER A 239 6.92 -17.86 22.46
C SER A 239 6.11 -17.36 21.24
N GLY A 240 5.33 -16.29 21.43
CA GLY A 240 4.49 -15.70 20.38
C GLY A 240 3.33 -16.58 19.88
N LYS A 241 3.01 -17.67 20.57
CA LYS A 241 1.84 -18.51 20.31
C LYS A 241 0.85 -18.39 21.45
N CYS A 242 -0.41 -18.25 21.09
CA CYS A 242 -1.53 -18.35 22.02
C CYS A 242 -2.35 -19.59 21.71
N THR A 243 -2.77 -20.31 22.72
CA THR A 243 -3.75 -21.40 22.59
C THR A 243 -4.69 -21.39 23.78
N VAL A 244 -5.93 -21.81 23.58
CA VAL A 244 -6.88 -22.04 24.66
C VAL A 244 -7.43 -23.45 24.55
N GLU A 245 -7.65 -24.15 25.65
CA GLU A 245 -8.27 -25.48 25.60
C GLU A 245 -9.77 -25.37 25.34
N GLU A 246 -10.43 -24.46 26.04
CA GLU A 246 -11.88 -24.37 26.04
C GLU A 246 -12.35 -22.94 26.31
N VAL A 247 -13.52 -22.59 25.76
CA VAL A 247 -14.23 -21.37 26.10
C VAL A 247 -15.56 -21.74 26.75
N VAL A 248 -15.72 -21.40 28.02
CA VAL A 248 -16.89 -21.74 28.82
C VAL A 248 -17.73 -20.47 29.04
N PRO A 249 -18.94 -20.38 28.49
CA PRO A 249 -19.84 -19.25 28.78
C PRO A 249 -20.16 -19.19 30.28
N VAL A 250 -20.11 -17.99 30.86
CA VAL A 250 -20.35 -17.78 32.30
C VAL A 250 -21.69 -17.08 32.48
N GLY A 251 -22.66 -17.79 33.05
CA GLY A 251 -24.02 -17.29 33.34
C GLY A 251 -24.08 -16.44 34.60
#